data_AF-A0A961T888-F1
#
_entry.id   AF-A0A961T888-F1
#
_cell.length_a   1.000
_cell.length_b   1.000
_cell.length_c   1.000
_cell.angle_alpha   90.00
_cell.angle_beta   90.00
_cell.angle_gamma   90.00
#
_symmetry.space_group_name_H-M   'P 1'
#
loop_
_entity.id
_entity.type
_entity.pdbx_description
1 polymer ?
#
loop_
_entity_poly.entity_id
_entity_poly.type
_entity_poly.pdbx_seq_one_letter_code
_entity_poly.pdbx_strand_id
1 'polypeptide(L)'
;GIVPIVEPEVLMDGPNSKHDIARCEAVTEWALKEQFQELYYAGVKLEGMILKPNMVVPGQKSGTSASVEEVAERTVRVLKSCVPSAVPGIAFLSGGQSDEDATAHLSAMNAMYDLPWKLTFSYGRALQAACLSAWGGKKENVPAGQKAFTHRARMNSLASLGKWSVDQEKSA
;
A
#
# COMPACT_ATOMS: atom_id res chain seq x y z
N GLY A 1 -20.42 11.79 11.99
CA GLY A 1 -20.19 11.44 10.58
C GLY A 1 -19.25 10.25 10.50
N ILE A 2 -19.13 9.63 9.33
CA ILE A 2 -18.19 8.53 9.06
C ILE A 2 -17.09 9.08 8.13
N VAL A 3 -15.82 8.79 8.41
CA VAL A 3 -14.68 9.16 7.56
C VAL A 3 -14.65 8.19 6.37
N PRO A 4 -14.75 8.66 5.11
CA PRO A 4 -14.65 7.78 3.96
C PRO A 4 -13.19 7.41 3.67
N ILE A 5 -12.96 6.11 3.45
CA ILE A 5 -11.77 5.63 2.73
C ILE A 5 -12.17 5.56 1.25
N VAL A 6 -11.42 6.24 0.39
CA VAL A 6 -11.65 6.25 -1.07
C VAL A 6 -10.57 5.41 -1.73
N GLU A 7 -10.96 4.35 -2.43
CA GLU A 7 -10.07 3.29 -2.93
C GLU A 7 -10.14 3.16 -4.47
N PRO A 8 -9.30 3.91 -5.22
CA PRO A 8 -9.14 3.73 -6.66
C PRO A 8 -8.03 2.71 -6.95
N GLU A 9 -8.36 1.43 -7.03
CA GLU A 9 -7.35 0.38 -7.29
C GLU A 9 -7.05 0.23 -8.80
N VAL A 10 -5.81 0.51 -9.21
CA VAL A 10 -5.25 0.04 -10.48
C VAL A 10 -4.68 -1.37 -10.26
N LEU A 11 -5.33 -2.37 -10.84
CA LEU A 11 -5.06 -3.79 -10.57
C LEU A 11 -3.69 -4.24 -11.11
N MET A 12 -2.87 -4.82 -10.23
CA MET A 12 -1.59 -5.46 -10.60
C MET A 12 -1.69 -6.99 -10.79
N ASP A 13 -2.78 -7.63 -10.36
CA ASP A 13 -2.94 -9.10 -10.35
C ASP A 13 -4.07 -9.63 -11.28
N GLY A 14 -4.56 -8.79 -12.19
CA GLY A 14 -5.59 -9.14 -13.16
C GLY A 14 -5.16 -10.12 -14.28
N PRO A 15 -6.10 -10.61 -15.09
CA PRO A 15 -5.80 -11.52 -16.21
C PRO A 15 -4.80 -10.92 -17.22
N ASN A 16 -4.82 -9.59 -17.39
CA ASN A 16 -3.99 -8.82 -18.32
C ASN A 16 -2.88 -8.01 -17.63
N SER A 17 -2.41 -8.40 -16.44
CA SER A 17 -1.37 -7.68 -15.69
C SER A 17 0.04 -7.80 -16.28
N LYS A 18 0.19 -7.54 -17.58
CA LYS A 18 1.46 -7.59 -18.32
C LYS A 18 2.10 -6.22 -18.52
N HIS A 19 1.57 -5.19 -17.88
CA HIS A 19 2.02 -3.80 -18.02
C HIS A 19 3.30 -3.55 -17.23
N ASP A 20 4.14 -2.65 -17.72
CA ASP A 20 5.32 -2.18 -16.99
C ASP A 20 4.95 -1.13 -15.92
N ILE A 21 5.94 -0.76 -15.11
CA ILE A 21 5.75 0.22 -14.03
C ILE A 21 5.40 1.61 -14.56
N ALA A 22 5.90 2.00 -15.74
CA ALA A 22 5.60 3.28 -16.36
C ALA A 22 4.13 3.39 -16.77
N ARG A 23 3.55 2.30 -17.29
CA ARG A 23 2.11 2.24 -17.58
C ARG A 23 1.28 2.31 -16.31
N CYS A 24 1.70 1.66 -15.24
CA CYS A 24 1.04 1.75 -13.93
C CYS A 24 1.08 3.20 -13.38
N GLU A 25 2.24 3.87 -13.48
CA GLU A 25 2.43 5.26 -13.07
C GLU A 25 1.44 6.19 -13.81
N ALA A 26 1.39 6.10 -15.14
CA ALA A 26 0.52 6.92 -15.97
C ALA A 26 -0.97 6.70 -15.70
N VAL A 27 -1.40 5.45 -15.50
CA VAL A 27 -2.80 5.13 -15.20
C VAL A 27 -3.18 5.55 -13.78
N THR A 28 -2.28 5.38 -12.81
CA THR A 28 -2.51 5.82 -11.43
C THR A 28 -2.62 7.34 -11.34
N GLU A 29 -1.74 8.07 -12.04
CA GLU A 29 -1.82 9.53 -12.13
C GLU A 29 -3.15 9.99 -12.73
N TRP A 30 -3.57 9.39 -13.85
CA TRP A 30 -4.86 9.71 -14.46
C TRP A 30 -6.02 9.44 -13.50
N ALA A 31 -6.08 8.25 -12.91
CA ALA A 31 -7.16 7.86 -12.00
C ALA A 31 -7.25 8.76 -10.77
N LEU A 32 -6.11 9.14 -10.17
CA LEU A 32 -6.10 10.03 -9.02
C LEU A 32 -6.53 11.46 -9.37
N LYS A 33 -6.13 11.99 -10.54
CA LYS A 33 -6.57 13.32 -10.99
C LYS A 33 -8.08 13.37 -11.18
N GLU A 34 -8.65 12.40 -11.87
CA GLU A 34 -10.11 12.28 -12.07
C GLU A 34 -10.83 12.13 -10.72
N GLN A 35 -10.32 11.26 -9.84
CA GLN A 35 -10.92 11.07 -8.52
C GLN A 35 -10.96 12.37 -7.71
N PHE A 36 -9.85 13.10 -7.60
CA PHE A 36 -9.83 14.34 -6.80
C PHE A 36 -10.64 15.46 -7.45
N GLN A 37 -10.78 15.47 -8.78
CA GLN A 37 -11.72 16.36 -9.47
C GLN A 37 -13.17 16.06 -9.08
N GLU A 38 -13.57 14.80 -9.10
CA GLU A 38 -14.93 14.40 -8.72
C GLU A 38 -15.22 14.62 -7.23
N LEU A 39 -14.23 14.37 -6.34
CA LEU A 39 -14.35 14.69 -4.92
C LEU A 39 -14.55 16.19 -4.67
N TYR A 40 -13.88 17.04 -5.46
CA TYR A 40 -14.06 18.48 -5.41
C TYR A 40 -15.46 18.90 -5.85
N TYR A 41 -15.95 18.41 -6.99
CA TYR A 41 -17.30 18.73 -7.47
C TYR A 41 -18.41 18.23 -6.54
N ALA A 42 -18.19 17.09 -5.88
CA ALA A 42 -19.09 16.56 -4.87
C ALA A 42 -19.02 17.30 -3.50
N GLY A 43 -18.11 18.26 -3.34
CA GLY A 43 -17.95 19.02 -2.09
C GLY A 43 -17.40 18.20 -0.91
N VAL A 44 -16.57 17.19 -1.18
CA VAL A 44 -15.97 16.35 -0.15
C VAL A 44 -14.93 17.14 0.65
N LYS A 45 -15.00 17.03 1.99
CA LYS A 45 -14.00 17.61 2.90
C LYS A 45 -12.75 16.73 2.94
N LEU A 46 -11.68 17.17 2.29
CA LEU A 46 -10.46 16.39 2.14
C LEU A 46 -9.74 16.13 3.48
N GLU A 47 -9.89 17.04 4.46
CA GLU A 47 -9.35 16.92 5.82
C GLU A 47 -10.01 15.78 6.60
N GLY A 48 -11.18 15.33 6.15
CA GLY A 48 -12.00 14.31 6.79
C GLY A 48 -12.11 13.01 6.00
N MET A 49 -11.16 12.71 5.10
CA MET A 49 -11.11 11.46 4.33
C MET A 49 -9.73 10.79 4.41
N ILE A 50 -9.66 9.53 3.95
CA ILE A 50 -8.41 8.80 3.75
C ILE A 50 -8.36 8.27 2.32
N LEU A 51 -7.21 8.39 1.67
CA LEU A 51 -6.96 7.78 0.37
C LEU A 51 -6.40 6.37 0.56
N LYS A 52 -6.90 5.39 -0.19
CA LYS A 52 -6.34 4.02 -0.26
C LYS A 52 -6.00 3.68 -1.71
N PRO A 53 -4.85 4.13 -2.23
CA PRO A 53 -4.46 3.85 -3.61
C PRO A 53 -3.61 2.57 -3.68
N ASN A 54 -3.42 2.06 -4.90
CA ASN A 54 -2.32 1.15 -5.19
C ASN A 54 -0.96 1.87 -5.09
N MET A 55 0.11 1.12 -4.86
CA MET A 55 1.46 1.59 -5.16
C MET A 55 1.72 1.49 -6.67
N VAL A 56 2.70 2.26 -7.16
CA VAL A 56 3.11 2.21 -8.57
C VAL A 56 4.08 1.05 -8.76
N VAL A 57 3.60 -0.06 -9.32
CA VAL A 57 4.32 -1.33 -9.49
C VAL A 57 4.05 -1.92 -10.88
N PRO A 58 4.95 -2.75 -11.44
CA PRO A 58 4.63 -3.51 -12.65
C PRO A 58 3.54 -4.55 -12.36
N GLY A 59 2.82 -4.96 -13.41
CA GLY A 59 1.84 -6.04 -13.30
C GLY A 59 2.50 -7.39 -13.04
N GLN A 60 1.89 -8.25 -12.23
CA GLN A 60 2.50 -9.54 -11.82
C GLN A 60 2.89 -10.47 -12.98
N LYS A 61 2.27 -10.30 -14.16
CA LYS A 61 2.53 -11.12 -15.36
C LYS A 61 3.37 -10.38 -16.41
N SER A 62 3.97 -9.25 -16.07
CA SER A 62 4.78 -8.45 -17.01
C SER A 62 6.12 -9.10 -17.35
N GLY A 63 6.64 -9.98 -16.47
CA GLY A 63 8.01 -10.48 -16.56
C GLY A 63 9.07 -9.44 -16.21
N THR A 64 8.65 -8.27 -15.71
CA THR A 64 9.52 -7.18 -15.26
C THR A 64 9.39 -7.01 -13.75
N SER A 65 10.49 -6.66 -13.10
CA SER A 65 10.53 -6.25 -11.70
C SER A 65 11.00 -4.80 -11.60
N ALA A 66 10.64 -4.16 -10.49
CA ALA A 66 11.14 -2.84 -10.11
C ALA A 66 11.81 -2.96 -8.74
N SER A 67 12.82 -2.14 -8.48
CA SER A 67 13.44 -2.11 -7.14
C SER A 67 12.51 -1.45 -6.14
N VAL A 68 12.79 -1.67 -4.84
CA VAL A 68 12.01 -1.05 -3.76
C VAL A 68 12.06 0.48 -3.85
N GLU A 69 13.23 1.02 -4.19
CA GLU A 69 13.49 2.45 -4.36
C GLU A 69 12.74 3.00 -5.57
N GLU A 70 12.70 2.27 -6.69
CA GLU A 70 11.96 2.70 -7.89
C GLU A 70 10.45 2.76 -7.61
N VAL A 71 9.89 1.74 -6.95
CA VAL A 71 8.47 1.74 -6.55
C VAL A 71 8.18 2.90 -5.61
N ALA A 72 9.03 3.13 -4.60
CA ALA A 72 8.87 4.22 -3.66
C ALA A 72 8.93 5.60 -4.34
N GLU A 73 9.91 5.82 -5.21
CA GLU A 73 10.09 7.07 -5.95
C GLU A 73 8.89 7.37 -6.84
N ARG A 74 8.50 6.43 -7.70
CA ARG A 74 7.39 6.64 -8.66
C ARG A 74 6.07 6.81 -7.93
N THR A 75 5.83 6.03 -6.87
CA THR A 75 4.61 6.18 -6.06
C THR A 75 4.54 7.57 -5.44
N VAL A 76 5.59 8.02 -4.74
CA VAL A 76 5.61 9.35 -4.12
C VAL A 76 5.51 10.47 -5.16
N ARG A 77 6.13 10.30 -6.33
CA ARG A 77 6.02 11.26 -7.45
C ARG A 77 4.57 11.45 -7.88
N VAL A 78 3.84 10.35 -8.14
CA VAL A 78 2.42 10.41 -8.53
C VAL A 78 1.58 11.05 -7.43
N LEU A 79 1.80 10.69 -6.16
CA LEU A 79 1.07 11.27 -5.04
C LEU A 79 1.30 12.79 -4.94
N LYS A 80 2.54 13.26 -5.06
CA LYS A 80 2.88 14.68 -5.06
C LYS A 80 2.22 15.46 -6.20
N SER A 81 2.03 14.83 -7.35
CA SER A 81 1.37 15.44 -8.50
C SER A 81 -0.16 15.48 -8.41
N CYS A 82 -0.78 14.60 -7.61
CA CYS A 82 -2.24 14.38 -7.68
C CYS A 82 -2.99 14.62 -6.38
N VAL A 83 -2.38 14.38 -5.23
CA VAL A 83 -3.07 14.40 -3.93
C VAL A 83 -2.95 15.79 -3.32
N PRO A 84 -4.05 16.47 -2.93
CA PRO A 84 -3.97 17.72 -2.18
C PRO A 84 -3.42 17.52 -0.77
N SER A 85 -2.60 18.45 -0.27
CA SER A 85 -2.02 18.41 1.10
C SER A 85 -3.06 18.48 2.22
N ALA A 86 -4.31 18.86 1.91
CA ALA A 86 -5.43 18.85 2.86
C ALA A 86 -5.83 17.43 3.28
N VAL A 87 -5.53 16.40 2.47
CA VAL A 87 -5.73 15.01 2.88
C VAL A 87 -4.84 14.70 4.09
N PRO A 88 -5.33 14.06 5.16
CA PRO A 88 -4.50 13.78 6.34
C PRO A 88 -3.62 12.53 6.17
N GLY A 89 -4.06 11.54 5.39
CA GLY A 89 -3.35 10.27 5.28
C GLY A 89 -3.70 9.44 4.06
N ILE A 90 -2.73 8.62 3.68
CA ILE A 90 -2.77 7.68 2.57
C ILE A 90 -2.44 6.30 3.14
N ALA A 91 -3.40 5.39 3.09
CA ALA A 91 -3.29 4.03 3.62
C ALA A 91 -3.30 3.03 2.46
N PHE A 92 -2.14 2.60 1.99
CA PHE A 92 -2.03 1.79 0.76
C PHE A 92 -2.74 0.44 0.88
N LEU A 93 -3.27 -0.04 -0.23
CA LEU A 93 -3.62 -1.45 -0.42
C LEU A 93 -2.37 -2.27 -0.79
N SER A 94 -2.37 -3.57 -0.49
CA SER A 94 -1.23 -4.44 -0.84
C SER A 94 -1.28 -4.97 -2.27
N GLY A 95 -2.45 -4.96 -2.93
CA GLY A 95 -2.61 -5.19 -4.38
C GLY A 95 -2.23 -6.57 -4.93
N GLY A 96 -1.72 -7.48 -4.09
CA GLY A 96 -1.18 -8.78 -4.52
C GLY A 96 0.34 -8.87 -4.42
N GLN A 97 1.00 -7.82 -3.96
CA GLN A 97 2.39 -7.90 -3.50
C GLN A 97 2.57 -8.97 -2.42
N SER A 98 3.78 -9.48 -2.28
CA SER A 98 4.13 -10.33 -1.14
C SER A 98 4.05 -9.53 0.17
N ASP A 99 3.96 -10.23 1.30
CA ASP A 99 3.94 -9.64 2.63
C ASP A 99 5.17 -8.74 2.88
N GLU A 100 6.34 -9.18 2.42
CA GLU A 100 7.61 -8.45 2.58
C GLU A 100 7.72 -7.27 1.61
N ASP A 101 7.34 -7.43 0.34
CA ASP A 101 7.41 -6.32 -0.64
C ASP A 101 6.51 -5.15 -0.21
N ALA A 102 5.28 -5.43 0.23
CA ALA A 102 4.37 -4.40 0.70
C ALA A 102 4.96 -3.61 1.90
N THR A 103 5.63 -4.34 2.81
CA THR A 103 6.33 -3.75 3.96
C THR A 103 7.53 -2.91 3.52
N ALA A 104 8.37 -3.44 2.63
CA ALA A 104 9.59 -2.81 2.15
C ALA A 104 9.30 -1.51 1.40
N HIS A 105 8.32 -1.52 0.47
CA HIS A 105 7.91 -0.33 -0.28
C HIS A 105 7.37 0.77 0.64
N LEU A 106 6.51 0.42 1.60
CA LEU A 106 5.99 1.39 2.56
C LEU A 106 7.11 2.00 3.42
N SER A 107 8.07 1.17 3.86
CA SER A 107 9.21 1.62 4.66
C SER A 107 10.09 2.59 3.87
N ALA A 108 10.43 2.24 2.63
CA ALA A 108 11.25 3.07 1.76
C ALA A 108 10.60 4.44 1.51
N MET A 109 9.30 4.50 1.21
CA MET A 109 8.60 5.77 1.03
C MET A 109 8.66 6.66 2.28
N ASN A 110 8.47 6.09 3.47
CA ASN A 110 8.54 6.86 4.73
C ASN A 110 9.97 7.26 5.13
N ALA A 111 10.99 6.49 4.73
CA ALA A 111 12.39 6.77 5.05
C ALA A 111 13.02 7.81 4.11
N MET A 112 12.61 7.81 2.83
CA MET A 112 13.25 8.61 1.77
C MET A 112 12.69 10.03 1.65
N TYR A 113 11.48 10.29 2.16
CA TYR A 113 10.77 11.54 1.89
C TYR A 113 10.13 12.14 3.14
N ASP A 114 10.21 13.47 3.23
CA ASP A 114 9.32 14.26 4.08
C ASP A 114 8.08 14.67 3.26
N LEU A 115 6.89 14.37 3.79
CA LEU A 115 5.64 14.39 3.03
C LEU A 115 4.54 15.12 3.80
N PRO A 116 3.64 15.83 3.09
CA PRO A 116 2.52 16.53 3.73
C PRO A 116 1.43 15.59 4.23
N TRP A 117 1.43 14.32 3.80
CA TRP A 117 0.50 13.27 4.24
C TRP A 117 1.22 12.26 5.12
N LYS A 118 0.48 11.58 6.00
CA LYS A 118 0.95 10.32 6.59
C LYS A 118 0.80 9.18 5.59
N LEU A 119 1.86 8.39 5.42
CA LEU A 119 1.82 7.15 4.64
C LEU A 119 1.74 5.95 5.58
N THR A 120 0.72 5.11 5.39
CA THR A 120 0.50 3.91 6.21
C THR A 120 -0.13 2.80 5.38
N PHE A 121 -0.60 1.73 6.02
CA PHE A 121 -1.15 0.55 5.38
C PHE A 121 -2.64 0.36 5.69
N SER A 122 -3.36 -0.12 4.68
CA SER A 122 -4.71 -0.70 4.79
C SER A 122 -4.70 -2.07 4.09
N TYR A 123 -3.94 -3.02 4.65
CA TYR A 123 -3.66 -4.31 4.02
C TYR A 123 -4.68 -5.40 4.38
N GLY A 124 -5.09 -6.15 3.36
CA GLY A 124 -5.79 -7.43 3.51
C GLY A 124 -4.77 -8.58 3.48
N ARG A 125 -4.45 -9.02 2.26
CA ARG A 125 -3.55 -10.16 2.01
C ARG A 125 -2.21 -10.04 2.76
N ALA A 126 -1.51 -8.91 2.65
CA ALA A 126 -0.19 -8.71 3.27
C ALA A 126 -0.19 -8.72 4.82
N LEU A 127 -1.36 -8.68 5.47
CA LEU A 127 -1.48 -8.87 6.91
C LEU A 127 -2.03 -10.26 7.29
N GLN A 128 -2.81 -10.89 6.41
CA GLN A 128 -3.61 -12.05 6.76
C GLN A 128 -3.10 -13.36 6.14
N ALA A 129 -2.34 -13.33 5.05
CA ALA A 129 -1.92 -14.54 4.34
C ALA A 129 -1.14 -15.51 5.24
N ALA A 130 -0.11 -15.03 5.94
CA ALA A 130 0.67 -15.83 6.88
C ALA A 130 -0.18 -16.35 8.07
N CYS A 131 -1.09 -15.52 8.59
CA CYS A 131 -1.99 -15.88 9.68
C CYS A 131 -2.96 -16.99 9.28
N LEU A 132 -3.61 -16.86 8.12
CA LEU A 132 -4.55 -17.85 7.60
C LEU A 132 -3.85 -19.19 7.32
N SER A 133 -2.64 -19.15 6.78
CA SER A 133 -1.83 -20.34 6.54
C SER A 133 -1.46 -21.05 7.86
N ALA A 134 -0.96 -20.31 8.85
CA ALA A 134 -0.59 -20.86 10.16
C ALA A 134 -1.80 -21.39 10.94
N TRP A 135 -2.94 -20.71 10.86
CA TRP A 135 -4.18 -21.13 11.50
C TRP A 135 -4.75 -22.40 10.87
N GLY A 136 -4.82 -22.47 9.55
CA GLY A 136 -5.30 -23.66 8.81
C GLY A 136 -6.72 -24.10 9.18
N GLY A 137 -7.56 -23.19 9.70
CA GLY A 137 -8.94 -23.48 10.12
C GLY A 137 -9.08 -24.26 11.43
N LYS A 138 -7.98 -24.47 12.17
CA LYS A 138 -7.95 -25.35 13.36
C LYS A 138 -7.94 -24.55 14.65
N LYS A 139 -8.76 -24.95 15.63
CA LYS A 139 -8.89 -24.22 16.91
C LYS A 139 -7.58 -24.23 17.70
N GLU A 140 -6.87 -25.35 17.66
CA GLU A 140 -5.56 -25.55 18.29
C GLU A 140 -4.46 -24.65 17.71
N ASN A 141 -4.63 -24.16 16.48
CA ASN A 141 -3.66 -23.32 15.78
C ASN A 141 -3.93 -21.82 15.92
N VAL A 142 -4.97 -21.41 16.67
CA VAL A 142 -5.26 -19.98 16.91
C VAL A 142 -4.03 -19.22 17.43
N PRO A 143 -3.24 -19.74 18.39
CA PRO A 143 -2.01 -19.06 18.84
C PRO A 143 -0.97 -18.88 17.73
N ALA A 144 -0.82 -19.88 16.84
CA ALA A 144 0.12 -19.79 15.71
C ALA A 144 -0.32 -18.71 14.70
N GLY A 145 -1.62 -18.65 14.38
CA GLY A 145 -2.18 -17.58 13.54
C GLY A 145 -1.99 -16.19 14.15
N GLN A 146 -2.28 -16.04 15.46
CA GLN A 146 -2.05 -14.79 16.19
C GLN A 146 -0.59 -14.35 16.18
N LYS A 147 0.35 -15.29 16.35
CA LYS A 147 1.79 -15.00 16.27
C LYS A 147 2.17 -14.47 14.89
N ALA A 148 1.73 -15.14 13.81
CA ALA A 148 2.00 -14.71 12.43
C ALA A 148 1.38 -13.34 12.11
N PHE A 149 0.13 -13.09 12.52
CA PHE A 149 -0.52 -11.79 12.35
C PHE A 149 0.21 -10.68 13.09
N THR A 150 0.58 -10.91 14.35
CA THR A 150 1.26 -9.91 15.19
C THR A 150 2.63 -9.55 14.62
N HIS A 151 3.37 -10.54 14.10
CA HIS A 151 4.62 -10.30 13.39
C HIS A 151 4.41 -9.36 12.19
N ARG A 152 3.45 -9.68 11.31
CA ARG A 152 3.14 -8.84 10.13
C ARG A 152 2.66 -7.44 10.52
N ALA A 153 1.83 -7.32 11.55
CA ALA A 153 1.37 -6.04 12.06
C ALA A 153 2.55 -5.18 12.59
N ARG A 154 3.50 -5.80 13.31
CA ARG A 154 4.71 -5.13 13.81
C ARG A 154 5.59 -4.65 12.65
N MET A 155 5.84 -5.49 11.65
CA MET A 155 6.68 -5.11 10.51
C MET A 155 6.09 -3.94 9.71
N ASN A 156 4.78 -3.98 9.45
CA ASN A 156 4.08 -2.87 8.79
C ASN A 156 4.03 -1.60 9.67
N SER A 157 3.96 -1.74 11.00
CA SER A 157 4.07 -0.60 11.92
C SER A 157 5.47 0.01 11.94
N LEU A 158 6.52 -0.77 11.69
CA LEU A 158 7.89 -0.23 11.55
C LEU A 158 8.05 0.45 10.19
N ALA A 159 7.43 -0.11 9.14
CA ALA A 159 7.42 0.48 7.81
C ALA A 159 6.71 1.84 7.77
N SER A 160 5.59 2.02 8.48
CA SER A 160 4.92 3.33 8.59
C SER A 160 5.76 4.41 9.30
N LEU A 161 6.85 4.02 9.95
CA LEU A 161 7.83 4.91 10.58
C LEU A 161 9.13 5.04 9.77
N GLY A 162 9.25 4.33 8.64
CA GLY A 162 10.51 4.24 7.87
C GLY A 162 11.64 3.51 8.61
N LYS A 163 11.30 2.62 9.54
CA LYS A 163 12.25 1.94 10.45
C LYS A 163 12.32 0.43 10.26
N TRP A 164 11.64 -0.11 9.25
CA TRP A 164 11.71 -1.54 8.95
C TRP A 164 13.02 -1.88 8.25
N SER A 165 13.61 -3.02 8.61
CA SER A 165 14.71 -3.66 7.88
C SER A 165 14.52 -5.17 7.82
N VAL A 166 15.11 -5.81 6.81
CA VAL A 166 15.03 -7.26 6.60
C VAL A 166 15.54 -8.09 7.79
N ASP A 167 16.45 -7.55 8.61
CA ASP A 167 16.95 -8.26 9.79
C ASP A 167 15.89 -8.45 10.87
N GLN A 168 14.89 -7.56 10.92
CA GLN A 168 13.79 -7.64 11.88
C GLN A 168 12.79 -8.76 11.54
N GLU A 169 12.79 -9.24 10.30
CA GLU A 169 11.94 -10.37 9.86
C GLU A 169 12.29 -11.68 10.58
N LYS A 170 13.56 -11.86 10.95
CA LYS A 170 14.07 -13.08 11.59
C LYS A 170 13.75 -13.17 13.09
N SER A 171 13.20 -12.10 13.69
CA SER A 171 12.99 -11.98 15.13
C SER A 171 11.61 -12.50 15.61
N ALA A 172 10.97 -13.41 14.86
CA ALA A 172 9.58 -13.84 15.06
C ALA A 172 9.38 -14.99 16.07
#